data_AF-A0A9X3SPN8-F1
#
_entry.id   AF-A0A9X3SPN8-F1
#
_cell.length_a   1.000
_cell.length_b   1.000
_cell.length_c   1.000
_cell.angle_alpha   90.00
_cell.angle_beta   90.00
_cell.angle_gamma   90.00
#
_symmetry.space_group_name_H-M   'P 1'
#
loop_
_entity.id
_entity.type
_entity.pdbx_description
1 polymer ?
#
loop_
_entity_poly.entity_id
_entity_poly.type
_entity_poly.pdbx_seq_one_letter_code
_entity_poly.pdbx_strand_id
1 'polypeptide(L)'
;MTYEEGTAEQHTERFGMSHLSIEVGHLYADDLARPDTLKAEMAAAAAWAHGATEALAKRLGGRRPRVSTCYLVDDYSQQGMPPPEELISVITEAADDAGLRIDYLARESACAAMGPLQLAGLVADRIVFEPPPGENGSRPTVARSGWLCNGVPSPKPRGVAMGVADQWSPPIQNAKRDHSVFLDVELWSETDQGRRWSCPMLAAVWQLLRLGVLRNQGRRIGVPEAVAAVVVDEHGHDPDRPARARFPESWAAMPPILQLEPGASPFPAYRTVSILSVNYLEVEHAVRVICGSVRPEAGAVEVIRKAAEREGMALTEEIVDRLSYIFLGPN
;
A
#
# COMPACT_ATOMS: atom_id res chain seq x y z
N MET A 1 44.05 -19.08 -13.18
CA MET A 1 43.38 -19.35 -11.89
C MET A 1 42.33 -18.27 -11.72
N THR A 2 41.08 -18.64 -11.98
CA THR A 2 39.93 -17.74 -11.83
C THR A 2 39.46 -17.91 -10.39
N TYR A 3 39.56 -16.83 -9.61
CA TYR A 3 39.03 -16.77 -8.26
C TYR A 3 37.52 -16.53 -8.39
N GLU A 4 36.71 -17.55 -8.10
CA GLU A 4 35.29 -17.37 -7.82
C GLU A 4 35.13 -17.25 -6.31
N GLU A 5 34.73 -16.06 -5.88
CA GLU A 5 34.37 -15.79 -4.50
C GLU A 5 33.02 -16.46 -4.21
N GLY A 6 33.07 -17.65 -3.60
CA GLY A 6 31.89 -18.34 -3.08
C GLY A 6 31.41 -17.67 -1.80
N THR A 7 30.69 -16.56 -1.90
CA THR A 7 30.10 -15.87 -0.74
C THR A 7 28.63 -15.50 -0.98
N ALA A 8 27.78 -16.14 -0.17
CA ALA A 8 26.39 -15.82 0.14
C ALA A 8 25.39 -15.76 -1.04
N GLU A 9 24.83 -16.91 -1.43
CA GLU A 9 23.48 -16.90 -2.01
C GLU A 9 22.54 -16.25 -0.98
N GLN A 10 22.12 -15.02 -1.25
CA GLN A 10 21.17 -14.30 -0.41
C GLN A 10 19.82 -15.03 -0.47
N HIS A 11 19.55 -15.86 0.54
CA HIS A 11 18.33 -16.66 0.58
C HIS A 11 17.11 -15.77 0.79
N THR A 12 16.28 -15.62 -0.25
CA THR A 12 14.98 -14.95 -0.15
C THR A 12 14.01 -15.82 0.64
N GLU A 13 13.50 -15.29 1.75
CA GLU A 13 12.52 -15.95 2.60
C GLU A 13 11.23 -16.29 1.83
N ARG A 14 10.70 -17.48 2.09
CA ARG A 14 9.39 -17.95 1.59
C ARG A 14 8.36 -17.88 2.72
N PHE A 15 7.14 -17.48 2.39
CA PHE A 15 6.03 -17.42 3.34
C PHE A 15 4.70 -17.67 2.64
N GLY A 16 3.65 -17.94 3.43
CA GLY A 16 2.30 -18.12 2.91
C GLY A 16 1.77 -16.85 2.25
N MET A 17 1.07 -17.01 1.13
CA MET A 17 0.45 -15.94 0.38
C MET A 17 -1.06 -16.16 0.30
N SER A 18 -1.84 -15.08 0.35
CA SER A 18 -3.22 -15.07 -0.11
C SER A 18 -3.28 -14.97 -1.64
N HIS A 19 -4.37 -15.40 -2.23
CA HIS A 19 -4.61 -15.16 -3.65
C HIS A 19 -4.92 -13.67 -3.90
N LEU A 20 -5.61 -13.04 -2.96
CA LEU A 20 -6.02 -11.64 -3.03
C LEU A 20 -5.98 -11.01 -1.64
N SER A 21 -5.43 -9.81 -1.54
CA SER A 21 -5.61 -8.93 -0.40
C SER A 21 -6.64 -7.86 -0.79
N ILE A 22 -7.61 -7.56 0.07
CA ILE A 22 -8.64 -6.54 -0.16
C ILE A 22 -8.53 -5.49 0.95
N GLU A 23 -8.32 -4.24 0.56
CA GLU A 23 -8.41 -3.10 1.45
C GLU A 23 -9.83 -2.53 1.35
N VAL A 24 -10.48 -2.37 2.50
CA VAL A 24 -11.92 -2.06 2.61
C VAL A 24 -12.18 -0.69 3.24
N GLY A 25 -11.21 0.21 3.12
CA GLY A 25 -11.32 1.58 3.60
C GLY A 25 -9.95 2.20 3.92
N HIS A 26 -9.94 3.53 3.97
CA HIS A 26 -8.84 4.37 4.42
C HIS A 26 -9.46 5.55 5.17
N LEU A 27 -9.39 5.52 6.50
CA LEU A 27 -10.18 6.43 7.34
C LEU A 27 -9.62 7.85 7.38
N TYR A 28 -10.49 8.85 7.28
CA TYR A 28 -10.21 10.19 7.82
C TYR A 28 -10.84 10.32 9.22
N ALA A 29 -10.15 10.96 10.18
CA ALA A 29 -10.66 11.18 11.55
C ALA A 29 -12.01 11.92 11.54
N ASP A 30 -12.27 12.73 10.52
CA ASP A 30 -13.55 13.40 10.30
C ASP A 30 -14.71 12.40 10.06
N ASP A 31 -14.42 11.17 9.64
CA ASP A 31 -15.43 10.12 9.43
C ASP A 31 -15.84 9.43 10.74
N LEU A 32 -15.01 9.49 11.79
CA LEU A 32 -15.37 9.00 13.12
C LEU A 32 -16.38 9.89 13.84
N ALA A 33 -16.45 11.17 13.44
CA ALA A 33 -17.53 12.05 13.89
C ALA A 33 -18.90 11.66 13.31
N ARG A 34 -18.96 10.67 12.38
CA ARG A 34 -20.18 10.22 11.70
C ARG A 34 -20.25 8.69 11.59
N PRO A 35 -20.51 7.97 12.70
CA PRO A 35 -20.56 6.50 12.71
C PRO A 35 -21.50 5.87 11.65
N ASP A 36 -22.63 6.53 11.36
CA ASP A 36 -23.57 6.06 10.33
C ASP A 36 -22.96 6.10 8.91
N THR A 37 -22.09 7.08 8.63
CA THR A 37 -21.36 7.15 7.36
C THR A 37 -20.41 5.96 7.23
N LEU A 38 -19.63 5.67 8.28
CA LEU A 38 -18.71 4.53 8.28
C LEU A 38 -19.45 3.21 8.06
N LYS A 39 -20.62 3.02 8.69
CA LYS A 39 -21.46 1.83 8.46
C LYS A 39 -21.92 1.72 7.00
N ALA A 40 -22.35 2.82 6.40
CA ALA A 40 -22.77 2.84 4.99
C ALA A 40 -21.60 2.56 4.03
N GLU A 41 -20.43 3.15 4.29
CA GLU A 41 -19.20 2.90 3.52
C GLU A 41 -18.75 1.44 3.63
N MET A 42 -18.79 0.88 4.84
CA MET A 42 -18.43 -0.51 5.08
C MET A 42 -19.39 -1.47 4.39
N ALA A 43 -20.69 -1.19 4.41
CA ALA A 43 -21.69 -1.97 3.68
C ALA A 43 -21.45 -1.95 2.16
N ALA A 44 -21.13 -0.78 1.60
CA ALA A 44 -20.77 -0.65 0.20
C ALA A 44 -19.47 -1.41 -0.13
N ALA A 45 -18.45 -1.28 0.72
CA ALA A 45 -17.19 -1.98 0.56
C ALA A 45 -17.37 -3.51 0.63
N ALA A 46 -18.20 -4.00 1.55
CA ALA A 46 -18.51 -5.43 1.71
C ALA A 46 -19.09 -6.04 0.43
N ALA A 47 -20.03 -5.34 -0.24
CA ALA A 47 -20.62 -5.81 -1.49
C ALA A 47 -19.55 -6.03 -2.58
N TRP A 48 -18.61 -5.10 -2.70
CA TRP A 48 -17.51 -5.19 -3.65
C TRP A 48 -16.44 -6.22 -3.24
N ALA A 49 -16.13 -6.35 -1.96
CA ALA A 49 -15.23 -7.37 -1.44
C ALA A 49 -15.76 -8.79 -1.71
N HIS A 50 -17.06 -9.01 -1.52
CA HIS A 50 -17.72 -10.26 -1.86
C HIS A 50 -17.69 -10.53 -3.37
N GLY A 51 -18.01 -9.53 -4.19
CA GLY A 51 -17.94 -9.65 -5.65
C GLY A 51 -16.52 -9.97 -6.17
N ALA A 52 -15.50 -9.31 -5.63
CA ALA A 52 -14.10 -9.58 -5.97
C ALA A 52 -13.68 -11.00 -5.58
N THR A 53 -14.11 -11.46 -4.40
CA THR A 53 -13.87 -12.83 -3.91
C THR A 53 -14.54 -13.88 -4.80
N GLU A 54 -15.80 -13.65 -5.20
CA GLU A 54 -16.55 -14.54 -6.09
C GLU A 54 -15.92 -14.60 -7.49
N ALA A 55 -15.53 -13.45 -8.06
CA ALA A 55 -14.86 -13.39 -9.35
C ALA A 55 -13.53 -14.16 -9.33
N LEU A 56 -12.80 -14.11 -8.22
CA LEU A 56 -11.57 -14.88 -8.04
C LEU A 56 -11.87 -16.39 -7.91
N ALA A 57 -12.88 -16.78 -7.14
CA ALA A 57 -13.29 -18.19 -7.03
C ALA A 57 -13.61 -18.79 -8.40
N LYS A 58 -14.33 -18.05 -9.27
CA LYS A 58 -14.62 -18.46 -10.66
C LYS A 58 -13.33 -18.66 -11.47
N ARG A 59 -12.36 -17.74 -11.36
CA ARG A 59 -11.05 -17.86 -12.03
C ARG A 59 -10.24 -19.06 -11.55
N LEU A 60 -10.39 -19.46 -10.30
CA LEU A 60 -9.75 -20.63 -9.71
C LEU A 60 -10.53 -21.93 -9.91
N GLY A 61 -11.47 -21.97 -10.88
CA GLY A 61 -12.25 -23.16 -11.18
C GLY A 61 -13.22 -23.58 -10.07
N GLY A 62 -13.76 -22.62 -9.32
CA GLY A 62 -14.70 -22.85 -8.22
C GLY A 62 -14.05 -23.19 -6.89
N ARG A 63 -12.71 -23.23 -6.81
CA ARG A 63 -11.98 -23.42 -5.55
C ARG A 63 -12.17 -22.21 -4.63
N ARG A 64 -12.27 -22.45 -3.32
CA ARG A 64 -12.32 -21.39 -2.30
C ARG A 64 -10.99 -20.58 -2.33
N PRO A 65 -11.03 -19.28 -2.64
CA PRO A 65 -9.83 -18.46 -2.61
C PRO A 65 -9.39 -18.16 -1.17
N ARG A 66 -8.09 -18.08 -0.93
CA ARG A 66 -7.51 -17.42 0.24
C ARG A 66 -7.53 -15.92 0.01
N VAL A 67 -8.35 -15.23 0.77
CA VAL A 67 -8.50 -13.77 0.73
C VAL A 67 -8.16 -13.23 2.10
N SER A 68 -7.31 -12.21 2.14
CA SER A 68 -7.05 -11.41 3.33
C SER A 68 -7.76 -10.07 3.19
N THR A 69 -8.45 -9.62 4.23
CA THR A 69 -9.03 -8.26 4.28
C THR A 69 -8.20 -7.38 5.20
N CYS A 70 -8.02 -6.12 4.83
CA CYS A 70 -7.27 -5.18 5.64
C CYS A 70 -7.92 -3.80 5.68
N TYR A 71 -7.63 -3.10 6.77
CA TYR A 71 -8.03 -1.72 6.97
C TYR A 71 -6.79 -0.88 7.30
N LEU A 72 -6.58 0.22 6.58
CA LEU A 72 -5.46 1.13 6.82
C LEU A 72 -5.94 2.34 7.62
N VAL A 73 -5.26 2.60 8.72
CA VAL A 73 -5.51 3.74 9.62
C VAL A 73 -4.49 4.82 9.33
N ASP A 74 -4.94 6.00 8.93
CA ASP A 74 -4.10 7.18 8.73
C ASP A 74 -3.73 7.83 10.07
N ASP A 75 -2.74 7.24 10.73
CA ASP A 75 -2.11 7.81 11.92
C ASP A 75 -0.84 8.62 11.61
N TYR A 76 -0.62 8.92 10.33
CA TYR A 76 0.53 9.69 9.88
C TYR A 76 0.23 11.17 9.73
N SER A 77 -0.92 11.50 9.14
CA SER A 77 -1.27 12.88 8.81
C SER A 77 -2.17 13.55 9.86
N GLN A 78 -2.82 12.75 10.71
CA GLN A 78 -3.94 13.21 11.53
C GLN A 78 -3.57 13.44 13.00
N GLN A 79 -3.86 14.63 13.48
CA GLN A 79 -3.77 14.98 14.90
C GLN A 79 -5.10 14.69 15.58
N GLY A 80 -5.07 14.20 16.83
CA GLY A 80 -6.28 14.03 17.64
C GLY A 80 -7.12 12.80 17.29
N MET A 81 -6.52 11.76 16.71
CA MET A 81 -7.17 10.48 16.51
C MET A 81 -7.74 9.91 17.81
N PRO A 82 -8.90 9.23 17.76
CA PRO A 82 -9.39 8.47 18.90
C PRO A 82 -8.40 7.40 19.36
N PRO A 83 -8.48 6.97 20.63
CA PRO A 83 -7.68 5.87 21.14
C PRO A 83 -7.84 4.61 20.27
N PRO A 84 -6.79 3.78 20.11
CA PRO A 84 -6.84 2.59 19.26
C PRO A 84 -8.03 1.68 19.54
N GLU A 85 -8.38 1.48 20.81
CA GLU A 85 -9.48 0.61 21.21
C GLU A 85 -10.85 1.12 20.73
N GLU A 86 -11.09 2.42 20.82
CA GLU A 86 -12.34 3.04 20.36
C GLU A 86 -12.47 2.87 18.84
N LEU A 87 -11.41 3.20 18.10
CA LEU A 87 -11.42 3.11 16.64
C LEU A 87 -11.56 1.66 16.15
N ILE A 88 -10.80 0.73 16.71
CA ILE A 88 -10.86 -0.69 16.34
C ILE A 88 -12.25 -1.25 16.60
N SER A 89 -12.86 -0.92 17.75
CA SER A 89 -14.21 -1.36 18.07
C SER A 89 -15.22 -0.86 17.05
N VAL A 90 -15.20 0.44 16.74
CA VAL A 90 -16.13 1.05 15.76
C VAL A 90 -15.97 0.45 14.35
N ILE A 91 -14.72 0.23 13.91
CA ILE A 91 -14.42 -0.35 12.60
C ILE A 91 -14.89 -1.81 12.53
N THR A 92 -14.60 -2.62 13.56
CA THR A 92 -14.95 -4.04 13.58
C THR A 92 -16.46 -4.24 13.70
N GLU A 93 -17.15 -3.46 14.52
CA GLU A 93 -18.62 -3.45 14.59
C GLU A 93 -19.26 -3.08 13.25
N ALA A 94 -18.77 -2.03 12.57
CA ALA A 94 -19.29 -1.65 11.26
C ALA A 94 -19.06 -2.73 10.20
N ALA A 95 -17.93 -3.42 10.26
CA ALA A 95 -17.61 -4.53 9.36
C ALA A 95 -18.53 -5.73 9.62
N ASP A 96 -18.71 -6.10 10.88
CA ASP A 96 -19.59 -7.20 11.29
C ASP A 96 -21.05 -6.93 10.89
N ASP A 97 -21.55 -5.71 11.11
CA ASP A 97 -22.88 -5.25 10.67
C ASP A 97 -23.06 -5.40 9.14
N ALA A 98 -21.99 -5.19 8.38
CA ALA A 98 -21.95 -5.32 6.92
C ALA A 98 -21.73 -6.76 6.43
N GLY A 99 -21.52 -7.72 7.34
CA GLY A 99 -21.16 -9.10 7.00
C GLY A 99 -19.76 -9.23 6.40
N LEU A 100 -18.87 -8.30 6.71
CA LEU A 100 -17.48 -8.26 6.29
C LEU A 100 -16.58 -8.48 7.50
N ARG A 101 -15.52 -9.26 7.33
CA ARG A 101 -14.50 -9.44 8.36
C ARG A 101 -13.28 -8.61 8.01
N ILE A 102 -12.62 -8.03 9.00
CA ILE A 102 -11.31 -7.36 8.84
C ILE A 102 -10.23 -8.24 9.46
N ASP A 103 -9.40 -8.85 8.62
CA ASP A 103 -8.36 -9.76 9.09
C ASP A 103 -7.15 -9.00 9.69
N TYR A 104 -6.83 -7.84 9.11
CA TYR A 104 -5.64 -7.05 9.46
C TYR A 104 -5.95 -5.55 9.58
N LEU A 105 -5.38 -4.92 10.59
CA LEU A 105 -5.34 -3.46 10.74
C LEU A 105 -3.90 -2.99 10.55
N ALA A 106 -3.66 -2.01 9.69
CA ALA A 106 -2.33 -1.44 9.47
C ALA A 106 -2.32 0.05 9.79
N ARG A 107 -1.14 0.54 10.16
CA ARG A 107 -0.87 1.96 10.41
C ARG A 107 -0.21 2.60 9.21
N GLU A 108 -0.70 3.75 8.74
CA GLU A 108 -0.06 4.46 7.63
C GLU A 108 1.34 4.97 8.02
N SER A 109 1.55 5.39 9.27
CA SER A 109 2.88 5.78 9.75
C SER A 109 3.90 4.63 9.69
N ALA A 110 3.45 3.37 9.75
CA ALA A 110 4.33 2.22 9.57
C ALA A 110 4.86 2.07 8.14
N CYS A 111 4.19 2.69 7.17
CA CYS A 111 4.66 2.78 5.79
C CYS A 111 5.80 3.81 5.65
N ALA A 112 5.88 4.79 6.56
CA ALA A 112 7.03 5.68 6.64
C ALA A 112 8.23 4.96 7.28
N ALA A 113 8.02 4.34 8.45
CA ALA A 113 9.04 3.61 9.18
C ALA A 113 8.48 2.42 9.97
N MET A 114 9.22 1.31 9.97
CA MET A 114 8.86 0.08 10.70
C MET A 114 10.04 -0.37 11.56
N GLY A 115 9.97 -0.06 12.87
CA GLY A 115 11.11 -0.22 13.77
C GLY A 115 12.31 0.60 13.27
N PRO A 116 13.51 0.01 13.12
CA PRO A 116 14.68 0.73 12.61
C PRO A 116 14.65 0.97 11.09
N LEU A 117 13.71 0.38 10.35
CA LEU A 117 13.66 0.48 8.89
C LEU A 117 12.90 1.72 8.44
N GLN A 118 13.58 2.61 7.72
CA GLN A 118 12.96 3.75 7.03
C GLN A 118 12.31 3.26 5.73
N LEU A 119 11.08 2.77 5.82
CA LEU A 119 10.46 1.96 4.77
C LEU A 119 10.11 2.78 3.51
N ALA A 120 9.63 4.01 3.67
CA ALA A 120 9.44 4.91 2.55
C ALA A 120 10.79 5.30 1.90
N GLY A 121 11.84 5.51 2.69
CA GLY A 121 13.20 5.71 2.17
C GLY A 121 13.70 4.52 1.36
N LEU A 122 13.50 3.30 1.88
CA LEU A 122 13.85 2.05 1.22
C LEU A 122 13.16 1.88 -0.15
N VAL A 123 11.91 2.32 -0.27
CA VAL A 123 11.18 2.33 -1.54
C VAL A 123 11.68 3.45 -2.46
N ALA A 124 11.90 4.65 -1.93
CA ALA A 124 12.42 5.79 -2.70
C ALA A 124 13.78 5.47 -3.35
N ASP A 125 14.67 4.79 -2.63
CA ASP A 125 15.99 4.36 -3.12
C ASP A 125 15.89 3.29 -4.22
N ARG A 126 14.73 2.64 -4.38
CA ARG A 126 14.45 1.63 -5.40
C ARG A 126 13.67 2.17 -6.59
N ILE A 127 13.34 3.46 -6.59
CA ILE A 127 12.71 4.11 -7.74
C ILE A 127 13.76 4.24 -8.84
N VAL A 128 13.51 3.57 -9.98
CA VAL A 128 14.30 3.71 -11.19
C VAL A 128 13.65 4.78 -12.05
N PHE A 129 14.39 5.87 -12.25
CA PHE A 129 14.00 6.93 -13.17
C PHE A 129 14.48 6.59 -14.59
N GLU A 130 13.56 6.49 -15.53
CA GLU A 130 13.87 6.36 -16.95
C GLU A 130 13.85 7.76 -17.60
N PRO A 131 15.02 8.37 -17.88
CA PRO A 131 15.05 9.66 -18.55
C PRO A 131 14.54 9.52 -19.99
N PRO A 132 13.66 10.41 -20.46
CA PRO A 132 13.26 10.46 -21.85
C PRO A 132 14.47 10.61 -22.79
N PRO A 133 14.46 9.99 -23.99
CA PRO A 133 15.56 10.12 -24.93
C PRO A 133 15.88 11.58 -25.26
N GLY A 134 17.15 11.98 -25.11
CA GLY A 134 17.61 13.34 -25.40
C GLY A 134 17.54 14.32 -24.21
N GLU A 135 17.11 13.88 -23.02
CA GLU A 135 17.22 14.72 -21.83
C GLU A 135 18.68 14.95 -21.41
N ASN A 136 18.95 16.18 -20.95
CA ASN A 136 20.27 16.65 -20.53
C ASN A 136 20.43 16.69 -19.00
N GLY A 137 19.50 16.11 -18.25
CA GLY A 137 19.50 16.13 -16.79
C GLY A 137 19.10 17.49 -16.19
N SER A 138 18.33 18.33 -16.89
CA SER A 138 17.85 19.61 -16.36
C SER A 138 16.96 19.47 -15.12
N ARG A 139 16.34 18.30 -14.93
CA ARG A 139 15.58 17.99 -13.71
C ARG A 139 16.50 17.33 -12.68
N PRO A 140 16.49 17.77 -11.41
CA PRO A 140 17.18 17.05 -10.34
C PRO A 140 16.64 15.62 -10.22
N THR A 141 17.51 14.69 -9.83
CA THR A 141 17.11 13.28 -9.60
C THR A 141 16.00 13.19 -8.56
N VAL A 142 15.17 12.14 -8.64
CA VAL A 142 14.07 11.87 -7.70
C VAL A 142 14.56 11.91 -6.24
N ALA A 143 15.73 11.34 -5.97
CA ALA A 143 16.36 11.34 -4.64
C ALA A 143 16.69 12.74 -4.10
N ARG A 144 16.89 13.73 -4.98
CA ARG A 144 17.21 15.12 -4.61
C ARG A 144 15.97 16.02 -4.64
N SER A 145 15.09 15.86 -5.61
CA SER A 145 13.91 16.72 -5.76
C SER A 145 12.77 16.30 -4.84
N GLY A 146 12.60 15.00 -4.59
CA GLY A 146 11.38 14.46 -4.02
C GLY A 146 10.22 14.40 -5.00
N TRP A 147 10.46 14.56 -6.31
CA TRP A 147 9.43 14.52 -7.33
C TRP A 147 9.72 13.47 -8.41
N LEU A 148 8.71 12.66 -8.74
CA LEU A 148 8.73 11.64 -9.77
C LEU A 148 7.80 12.06 -10.93
N CYS A 149 8.29 12.04 -12.18
CA CYS A 149 7.41 12.12 -13.35
C CYS A 149 7.29 10.77 -14.03
N ASN A 150 6.20 10.61 -14.76
CA ASN A 150 5.96 9.46 -15.64
C ASN A 150 6.22 9.76 -17.12
N GLY A 151 6.93 10.85 -17.44
CA GLY A 151 6.99 11.37 -18.81
C GLY A 151 7.75 12.68 -19.02
N VAL A 152 7.52 13.29 -20.19
CA VAL A 152 7.99 14.62 -20.59
C VAL A 152 6.82 15.61 -20.48
N PRO A 153 6.93 16.72 -19.71
CA PRO A 153 5.91 17.75 -19.67
C PRO A 153 5.85 18.53 -20.99
N SER A 154 4.75 19.25 -21.24
CA SER A 154 4.72 20.23 -22.32
C SER A 154 5.85 21.26 -22.12
N PRO A 155 6.64 21.58 -23.15
CA PRO A 155 7.70 22.57 -23.05
C PRO A 155 7.10 23.93 -22.73
N LYS A 156 7.72 24.65 -21.80
CA LYS A 156 7.43 26.08 -21.60
C LYS A 156 8.02 26.82 -22.81
N PRO A 157 7.24 27.66 -23.53
CA PRO A 157 7.77 28.44 -24.64
C PRO A 157 8.96 29.28 -24.14
N ARG A 158 10.13 29.16 -24.76
CA ARG A 158 11.23 30.06 -24.45
C ARG A 158 10.87 31.43 -25.02
N GLY A 159 10.86 32.46 -24.17
CA GLY A 159 10.76 33.84 -24.62
C GLY A 159 12.04 34.26 -25.32
N VAL A 160 12.25 33.83 -26.56
CA VAL A 160 13.39 34.27 -27.36
C VAL A 160 12.98 35.56 -28.08
N ALA A 161 13.55 36.70 -27.69
CA ALA A 161 13.18 38.02 -28.22
C ALA A 161 13.33 38.16 -29.75
N MET A 162 14.05 37.25 -30.41
CA MET A 162 14.28 37.21 -31.87
C MET A 162 14.22 35.78 -32.46
N GLY A 163 13.54 34.84 -31.80
CA GLY A 163 13.42 33.45 -32.27
C GLY A 163 12.04 33.10 -32.81
N VAL A 164 11.96 32.05 -33.63
CA VAL A 164 10.67 31.41 -33.95
C VAL A 164 10.04 30.96 -32.64
N ALA A 165 8.79 31.35 -32.38
CA ALA A 165 8.09 30.91 -31.18
C ALA A 165 8.11 29.38 -31.13
N ASP A 166 8.57 28.81 -30.01
CA ASP A 166 8.52 27.37 -29.79
C ASP A 166 7.06 26.91 -30.00
N GLN A 167 6.85 26.01 -30.96
CA GLN A 167 5.53 25.45 -31.21
C GLN A 167 5.14 24.61 -29.99
N TRP A 168 3.93 24.83 -29.47
CA TRP A 168 3.40 24.01 -28.38
C TRP A 168 3.42 22.54 -28.77
N SER A 169 3.89 21.67 -27.87
CA SER A 169 3.80 20.21 -28.00
C SER A 169 3.08 19.60 -26.79
N PRO A 170 2.27 18.54 -26.99
CA PRO A 170 1.60 17.87 -25.90
C PRO A 170 2.61 17.16 -24.98
N PRO A 171 2.27 16.92 -23.71
CA PRO A 171 3.09 16.12 -22.82
C PRO A 171 3.07 14.64 -23.24
N ILE A 172 4.15 13.91 -22.97
CA ILE A 172 4.32 12.51 -23.39
C ILE A 172 4.54 11.64 -22.16
N GLN A 173 3.74 10.60 -21.99
CA GLN A 173 3.96 9.56 -20.98
C GLN A 173 4.98 8.52 -21.51
N ASN A 174 5.92 8.08 -20.66
CA ASN A 174 6.98 7.13 -21.03
C ASN A 174 6.43 5.77 -21.49
N ALA A 175 5.31 5.32 -20.89
CA ALA A 175 4.69 4.05 -21.24
C ALA A 175 3.93 4.13 -22.57
N LYS A 176 4.17 3.16 -23.46
CA LYS A 176 3.57 3.10 -24.81
C LYS A 176 2.06 2.86 -24.75
N ARG A 177 1.28 3.91 -24.97
CA ARG A 177 -0.18 3.86 -25.21
C ARG A 177 -0.54 4.83 -26.33
N ASP A 178 -1.70 4.64 -26.96
CA ASP A 178 -2.24 5.54 -28.00
C ASP A 178 -2.77 6.88 -27.43
N HIS A 179 -2.49 7.17 -26.16
CA HIS A 179 -2.81 8.40 -25.45
C HIS A 179 -1.70 8.72 -24.43
N SER A 180 -1.71 9.95 -23.90
CA SER A 180 -0.74 10.42 -22.90
C SER A 180 -1.45 11.02 -21.70
N VAL A 181 -1.08 10.57 -20.49
CA VAL A 181 -1.43 11.24 -19.24
C VAL A 181 -0.15 11.48 -18.45
N PHE A 182 0.22 12.75 -18.31
CA PHE A 182 1.42 13.18 -17.61
C PHE A 182 1.12 13.56 -16.16
N LEU A 183 1.97 13.09 -15.24
CA LEU A 183 1.91 13.40 -13.83
C LEU A 183 3.30 13.78 -13.30
N ASP A 184 3.31 14.79 -12.44
CA ASP A 184 4.38 15.06 -11.50
C ASP A 184 3.88 14.71 -10.10
N VAL A 185 4.54 13.76 -9.45
CA VAL A 185 4.15 13.20 -8.16
C VAL A 185 5.18 13.63 -7.12
N GLU A 186 4.73 14.38 -6.12
CA GLU A 186 5.52 14.64 -4.91
C GLU A 186 5.59 13.36 -4.06
N LEU A 187 6.80 12.91 -3.76
CA LEU A 187 7.09 11.76 -2.90
C LEU A 187 7.30 12.20 -1.45
N TRP A 188 7.91 13.37 -1.27
CA TRP A 188 8.19 13.96 0.03
C TRP A 188 8.46 15.46 -0.10
N SER A 189 8.31 16.15 1.03
CA SER A 189 8.73 17.54 1.22
C SER A 189 9.66 17.65 2.44
N GLU A 190 10.56 18.63 2.42
CA GLU A 190 11.33 18.99 3.62
C GLU A 190 10.49 19.93 4.49
N THR A 191 10.55 19.73 5.80
CA THR A 191 9.85 20.53 6.81
C THR A 191 10.84 20.87 7.93
N ASP A 192 10.46 21.78 8.83
CA ASP A 192 11.29 22.09 10.01
C ASP A 192 11.53 20.86 10.91
N GLN A 193 10.68 19.84 10.82
CA GLN A 193 10.80 18.57 11.54
C GLN A 193 11.49 17.47 10.73
N GLY A 194 12.06 17.82 9.57
CA GLY A 194 12.67 16.89 8.63
C GLY A 194 11.71 16.49 7.51
N ARG A 195 12.03 15.37 6.86
CA ARG A 195 11.31 14.89 5.68
C ARG A 195 9.91 14.39 6.03
N ARG A 196 8.90 14.93 5.35
CA ARG A 196 7.52 14.44 5.36
C ARG A 196 7.22 13.68 4.08
N TRP A 197 6.80 12.42 4.20
CA TRP A 197 6.40 11.60 3.06
C TRP A 197 4.98 11.96 2.62
N SER A 198 4.73 11.90 1.32
CA SER A 198 3.39 12.15 0.77
C SER A 198 2.49 10.92 0.94
N CYS A 199 1.18 11.13 1.02
CA CYS A 199 0.19 10.03 1.07
C CYS A 199 0.35 9.04 -0.11
N PRO A 200 0.53 9.46 -1.38
CA PRO A 200 0.81 8.52 -2.47
C PRO A 200 2.06 7.66 -2.25
N MET A 201 3.10 8.20 -1.62
CA MET A 201 4.31 7.44 -1.31
C MET A 201 4.05 6.37 -0.23
N LEU A 202 3.30 6.72 0.82
CA LEU A 202 2.94 5.78 1.89
C LEU A 202 1.98 4.70 1.38
N ALA A 203 0.97 5.07 0.59
CA ALA A 203 0.09 4.14 -0.08
C ALA A 203 0.83 3.22 -1.06
N ALA A 204 1.86 3.71 -1.78
CA ALA A 204 2.71 2.86 -2.60
C ALA A 204 3.51 1.84 -1.78
N VAL A 205 4.09 2.26 -0.65
CA VAL A 205 4.75 1.33 0.29
C VAL A 205 3.74 0.28 0.78
N TRP A 206 2.52 0.69 1.13
CA TRP A 206 1.45 -0.20 1.57
C TRP A 206 1.10 -1.26 0.53
N GLN A 207 0.92 -0.88 -0.74
CA GLN A 207 0.67 -1.82 -1.82
C GLN A 207 1.83 -2.82 -1.99
N LEU A 208 3.08 -2.36 -1.89
CA LEU A 208 4.26 -3.21 -2.02
C LEU A 208 4.44 -4.17 -0.83
N LEU A 209 4.04 -3.76 0.39
CA LEU A 209 3.93 -4.63 1.56
C LEU A 209 2.86 -5.72 1.36
N ARG A 210 1.67 -5.34 0.91
CA ARG A 210 0.55 -6.26 0.63
C ARG A 210 0.87 -7.23 -0.49
N LEU A 211 1.65 -6.83 -1.49
CA LEU A 211 2.15 -7.77 -2.52
C LEU A 211 3.30 -8.66 -2.00
N GLY A 212 3.80 -8.38 -0.80
CA GLY A 212 4.92 -9.11 -0.21
C GLY A 212 6.21 -8.95 -1.00
N VAL A 213 6.39 -7.92 -1.82
CA VAL A 213 7.59 -7.73 -2.65
C VAL A 213 8.69 -6.93 -1.95
N LEU A 214 8.35 -6.20 -0.89
CA LEU A 214 9.36 -5.52 -0.07
C LEU A 214 10.17 -6.53 0.76
N ARG A 215 11.49 -6.36 0.69
CA ARG A 215 12.48 -7.18 1.38
C ARG A 215 13.56 -6.31 1.97
N ASN A 216 14.05 -6.74 3.14
CA ASN A 216 15.30 -6.26 3.69
C ASN A 216 16.30 -7.42 3.65
N GLN A 217 17.18 -7.41 2.65
CA GLN A 217 18.20 -8.43 2.45
C GLN A 217 17.60 -9.85 2.38
N GLY A 218 16.56 -10.03 1.56
CA GLY A 218 15.85 -11.30 1.41
C GLY A 218 14.86 -11.64 2.55
N ARG A 219 14.87 -10.90 3.67
CA ARG A 219 13.93 -11.11 4.79
C ARG A 219 12.61 -10.38 4.55
N ARG A 220 11.52 -10.99 5.00
CA ARG A 220 10.17 -10.40 4.92
C ARG A 220 10.09 -9.12 5.77
N ILE A 221 9.40 -8.12 5.24
CA ILE A 221 8.97 -6.92 5.95
C ILE A 221 7.43 -6.99 6.12
N GLY A 222 6.88 -6.36 7.16
CA GLY A 222 5.43 -6.34 7.40
C GLY A 222 4.89 -7.70 7.84
N VAL A 223 5.51 -8.29 8.86
CA VAL A 223 4.97 -9.47 9.54
C VAL A 223 3.91 -9.00 10.53
N PRO A 224 2.64 -9.42 10.38
CA PRO A 224 1.59 -9.05 11.32
C PRO A 224 1.84 -9.60 12.72
N GLU A 225 1.48 -8.82 13.73
CA GLU A 225 1.47 -9.25 15.13
C GLU A 225 0.04 -9.63 15.53
N ALA A 226 -0.14 -10.80 16.15
CA ALA A 226 -1.45 -11.27 16.56
C ALA A 226 -2.04 -10.38 17.67
N VAL A 227 -3.35 -10.12 17.61
CA VAL A 227 -4.06 -9.35 18.64
C VAL A 227 -3.85 -9.88 20.06
N ALA A 228 -3.78 -11.21 20.21
CA ALA A 228 -3.51 -11.86 21.48
C ALA A 228 -2.11 -11.58 22.07
N ALA A 229 -1.15 -11.10 21.27
CA ALA A 229 0.17 -10.71 21.74
C ALA A 229 0.23 -9.24 22.19
N VAL A 230 -0.74 -8.43 21.80
CA VAL A 230 -0.81 -6.98 22.05
C VAL A 230 -1.76 -6.66 23.18
N VAL A 231 -2.88 -7.38 23.21
CA VAL A 231 -3.91 -7.24 24.22
C VAL A 231 -3.43 -7.87 25.52
N VAL A 232 -3.30 -7.04 26.56
CA VAL A 232 -3.07 -7.53 27.92
C VAL A 232 -4.43 -7.85 28.54
N ASP A 233 -4.59 -9.08 29.00
CA ASP A 233 -5.75 -9.48 29.78
C ASP A 233 -5.56 -8.96 31.21
N GLU A 234 -6.20 -7.84 31.54
CA GLU A 234 -6.30 -7.36 32.92
C GLU A 234 -7.33 -8.21 33.68
N HIS A 235 -6.89 -9.35 34.21
CA HIS A 235 -7.57 -9.98 35.35
C HIS A 235 -7.41 -9.04 36.55
N GLY A 236 -8.39 -8.16 36.77
CA GLY A 236 -8.54 -7.53 38.07
C GLY A 236 -8.67 -8.60 39.15
N HIS A 237 -8.35 -8.29 40.41
CA HIS A 237 -8.54 -9.19 41.57
C HIS A 237 -10.01 -9.59 41.85
N ASP A 238 -10.90 -9.34 40.90
CA ASP A 238 -12.32 -9.66 40.93
C ASP A 238 -12.60 -10.78 39.91
N PRO A 239 -12.80 -12.03 40.35
CA PRO A 239 -13.04 -13.17 39.47
C PRO A 239 -14.36 -13.08 38.68
N ASP A 240 -15.26 -12.16 39.04
CA ASP A 240 -16.55 -11.97 38.36
C ASP A 240 -16.50 -10.87 37.29
N ARG A 241 -15.37 -10.16 37.14
CA ARG A 241 -15.20 -9.11 36.13
C ARG A 241 -14.76 -9.74 34.80
N PRO A 242 -15.51 -9.54 33.70
CA PRO A 242 -15.09 -10.04 32.40
C PRO A 242 -13.76 -9.40 32.01
N ALA A 243 -12.79 -10.24 31.61
CA ALA A 243 -11.53 -9.82 31.02
C ALA A 243 -11.81 -8.79 29.91
N ARG A 244 -11.30 -7.57 30.09
CA ARG A 244 -11.30 -6.57 29.02
C ARG A 244 -9.95 -6.62 28.33
N ALA A 245 -9.99 -6.99 27.07
CA ALA A 245 -8.89 -6.82 26.17
C ALA A 245 -8.52 -5.32 26.11
N ARG A 246 -7.32 -4.93 26.55
CA ARG A 246 -6.89 -3.53 26.48
C ARG A 246 -5.80 -3.33 25.44
N PHE A 247 -6.05 -2.45 24.47
CA PHE A 247 -5.03 -2.01 23.52
C PHE A 247 -4.13 -0.92 24.14
N PRO A 248 -2.90 -0.74 23.61
CA PRO A 248 -2.08 0.44 23.89
C PRO A 248 -2.87 1.75 23.72
N GLU A 249 -2.63 2.73 24.60
CA GLU A 249 -3.37 4.00 24.61
C GLU A 249 -3.05 4.90 23.40
N SER A 250 -1.91 4.69 22.75
CA SER A 250 -1.47 5.51 21.62
C SER A 250 -1.21 4.66 20.38
N TRP A 251 -1.51 5.24 19.22
CA TRP A 251 -1.20 4.64 17.92
C TRP A 251 0.29 4.34 17.79
N ALA A 252 1.18 5.22 18.26
CA ALA A 252 2.63 5.00 18.23
C ALA A 252 3.07 3.66 18.85
N ALA A 253 2.39 3.18 19.89
CA ALA A 253 2.68 1.93 20.58
C ALA A 253 2.00 0.69 19.97
N MET A 254 1.04 0.88 19.06
CA MET A 254 0.40 -0.22 18.33
C MET A 254 1.38 -0.86 17.33
N PRO A 255 1.29 -2.18 17.10
CA PRO A 255 2.13 -2.83 16.11
C PRO A 255 1.89 -2.24 14.71
N PRO A 256 2.89 -2.28 13.81
CA PRO A 256 2.77 -1.78 12.45
C PRO A 256 1.60 -2.39 11.66
N ILE A 257 1.39 -3.70 11.84
CA ILE A 257 0.28 -4.46 11.26
C ILE A 257 -0.23 -5.40 12.35
N LEU A 258 -1.46 -5.19 12.79
CA LEU A 258 -2.15 -6.03 13.75
C LEU A 258 -2.98 -7.08 12.99
N GLN A 259 -2.84 -8.34 13.36
CA GLN A 259 -3.74 -9.41 12.93
C GLN A 259 -4.88 -9.52 13.93
N LEU A 260 -6.06 -9.07 13.53
CA LEU A 260 -7.29 -9.14 14.32
C LEU A 260 -7.82 -10.58 14.37
N GLU A 261 -7.74 -11.28 13.23
CA GLU A 261 -8.34 -12.61 13.07
C GLU A 261 -7.27 -13.72 13.09
N PRO A 262 -7.26 -14.61 14.11
CA PRO A 262 -6.26 -15.69 14.20
C PRO A 262 -6.31 -16.64 13.00
N GLY A 263 -7.50 -16.84 12.42
CA GLY A 263 -7.74 -17.70 11.25
C GLY A 263 -7.63 -16.99 9.89
N ALA A 264 -7.11 -15.76 9.84
CA ALA A 264 -6.94 -14.99 8.62
C ALA A 264 -6.11 -15.75 7.56
N SER A 265 -6.46 -15.55 6.28
CA SER A 265 -5.56 -15.92 5.19
C SER A 265 -4.29 -15.06 5.28
N PRO A 266 -3.12 -15.52 4.79
CA PRO A 266 -1.87 -14.77 4.95
C PRO A 266 -1.97 -13.32 4.47
N PHE A 267 -1.43 -12.38 5.24
CA PHE A 267 -1.42 -10.95 4.90
C PHE A 267 -0.97 -10.64 3.46
N PRO A 268 0.24 -11.05 3.02
CA PRO A 268 0.70 -10.75 1.68
C PRO A 268 -0.05 -11.60 0.65
N ALA A 269 -0.31 -11.03 -0.51
CA ALA A 269 -1.12 -11.64 -1.54
C ALA A 269 -0.52 -11.47 -2.94
N TYR A 270 -0.90 -12.36 -3.85
CA TYR A 270 -0.44 -12.30 -5.24
C TYR A 270 -0.96 -11.08 -6.00
N ARG A 271 -2.13 -10.58 -5.62
CA ARG A 271 -2.79 -9.39 -6.17
C ARG A 271 -3.45 -8.60 -5.04
N THR A 272 -3.67 -7.31 -5.26
CA THR A 272 -4.39 -6.45 -4.32
C THR A 272 -5.62 -5.84 -4.98
N VAL A 273 -6.65 -5.61 -4.19
CA VAL A 273 -7.76 -4.72 -4.51
C VAL A 273 -7.86 -3.69 -3.38
N SER A 274 -8.01 -2.42 -3.73
CA SER A 274 -8.35 -1.35 -2.78
C SER A 274 -9.71 -0.79 -3.13
N ILE A 275 -10.64 -0.84 -2.17
CA ILE A 275 -11.99 -0.31 -2.27
C ILE A 275 -12.00 1.00 -1.50
N LEU A 276 -12.04 2.12 -2.23
CA LEU A 276 -11.78 3.44 -1.69
C LEU A 276 -12.85 4.44 -2.16
N SER A 277 -12.98 5.56 -1.46
CA SER A 277 -13.76 6.70 -1.97
C SER A 277 -13.15 7.23 -3.28
N VAL A 278 -13.99 7.74 -4.18
CA VAL A 278 -13.57 8.37 -5.44
C VAL A 278 -12.60 9.55 -5.24
N ASN A 279 -12.58 10.15 -4.04
CA ASN A 279 -11.63 11.20 -3.69
C ASN A 279 -10.16 10.73 -3.72
N TYR A 280 -9.91 9.43 -3.63
CA TYR A 280 -8.57 8.84 -3.74
C TYR A 280 -8.10 8.61 -5.17
N LEU A 281 -8.91 8.92 -6.19
CA LEU A 281 -8.58 8.57 -7.58
C LEU A 281 -7.25 9.18 -8.06
N GLU A 282 -6.97 10.44 -7.70
CA GLU A 282 -5.71 11.11 -8.05
C GLU A 282 -4.52 10.52 -7.26
N VAL A 283 -4.73 10.26 -5.97
CA VAL A 283 -3.74 9.62 -5.09
C VAL A 283 -3.36 8.25 -5.63
N GLU A 284 -4.33 7.41 -5.99
CA GLU A 284 -4.06 6.06 -6.48
C GLU A 284 -3.48 6.04 -7.90
N HIS A 285 -3.75 7.06 -8.72
CA HIS A 285 -3.02 7.23 -9.97
C HIS A 285 -1.53 7.53 -9.71
N ALA A 286 -1.23 8.38 -8.73
CA ALA A 286 0.14 8.63 -8.29
C ALA A 286 0.79 7.36 -7.69
N VAL A 287 0.07 6.56 -6.89
CA VAL A 287 0.53 5.27 -6.37
C VAL A 287 0.95 4.34 -7.52
N ARG A 288 0.15 4.23 -8.59
CA ARG A 288 0.52 3.42 -9.75
C ARG A 288 1.80 3.93 -10.44
N VAL A 289 1.98 5.24 -10.56
CA VAL A 289 3.23 5.82 -11.12
C VAL A 289 4.44 5.46 -10.26
N ILE A 290 4.30 5.53 -8.92
CA ILE A 290 5.36 5.17 -7.98
C ILE A 290 5.66 3.67 -8.08
N CYS A 291 4.66 2.81 -7.92
CA CYS A 291 4.85 1.34 -7.96
C CYS A 291 5.40 0.85 -9.31
N GLY A 292 5.03 1.48 -10.44
CA GLY A 292 5.59 1.14 -11.75
C GLY A 292 7.06 1.50 -11.91
N SER A 293 7.53 2.50 -11.15
CA SER A 293 8.92 2.94 -11.17
C SER A 293 9.80 2.19 -10.16
N VAL A 294 9.22 1.46 -9.21
CA VAL A 294 9.97 0.70 -8.19
C VAL A 294 10.51 -0.61 -8.77
N ARG A 295 11.78 -0.92 -8.49
CA ARG A 295 12.37 -2.25 -8.74
C ARG A 295 12.58 -2.99 -7.41
N PRO A 296 11.76 -3.99 -7.06
CA PRO A 296 11.98 -4.77 -5.85
C PRO A 296 13.23 -5.65 -5.96
N GLU A 297 13.61 -6.25 -4.83
CA GLU A 297 14.72 -7.20 -4.78
C GLU A 297 14.43 -8.40 -5.71
N ALA A 298 15.40 -8.75 -6.56
CA ALA A 298 15.20 -9.67 -7.68
C ALA A 298 14.63 -11.04 -7.24
N GLY A 299 15.09 -11.57 -6.11
CA GLY A 299 14.61 -12.84 -5.55
C GLY A 299 13.15 -12.80 -5.08
N ALA A 300 12.63 -11.65 -4.67
CA ALA A 300 11.29 -11.52 -4.10
C ALA A 300 10.20 -11.82 -5.15
N VAL A 301 10.31 -11.19 -6.33
CA VAL A 301 9.31 -11.33 -7.40
C VAL A 301 9.28 -12.77 -7.93
N GLU A 302 10.45 -13.38 -8.11
CA GLU A 302 10.58 -14.72 -8.66
C GLU A 302 10.04 -15.80 -7.71
N VAL A 303 10.31 -15.69 -6.40
CA VAL A 303 9.75 -16.59 -5.39
C VAL A 303 8.23 -16.52 -5.37
N ILE A 304 7.67 -15.32 -5.45
CA ILE A 304 6.21 -15.10 -5.45
C ILE A 304 5.57 -15.65 -6.73
N ARG A 305 6.17 -15.40 -7.90
CA ARG A 305 5.69 -15.91 -9.19
C ARG A 305 5.63 -17.44 -9.19
N LYS A 306 6.72 -18.11 -8.77
CA LYS A 306 6.77 -19.58 -8.64
C LYS A 306 5.76 -20.13 -7.63
N ALA A 307 5.44 -19.38 -6.58
CA ALA A 307 4.40 -19.77 -5.64
C ALA A 307 3.00 -19.67 -6.27
N ALA A 308 2.69 -18.57 -6.95
CA ALA A 308 1.42 -18.37 -7.65
C ALA A 308 1.17 -19.43 -8.74
N GLU A 309 2.19 -19.78 -9.53
CA GLU A 309 2.09 -20.79 -10.59
C GLU A 309 1.71 -22.17 -10.05
N ARG A 310 2.31 -22.58 -8.93
CA ARG A 310 1.97 -23.84 -8.25
C ARG A 310 0.53 -23.88 -7.76
N GLU A 311 -0.11 -22.73 -7.65
CA GLU A 311 -1.49 -22.56 -7.21
C GLU A 311 -2.46 -22.26 -8.35
N GLY A 312 -1.98 -22.31 -9.61
CA GLY A 312 -2.80 -22.06 -10.79
C GLY A 312 -3.09 -20.58 -11.04
N MET A 313 -2.29 -19.67 -10.48
CA MET A 313 -2.42 -18.23 -10.71
C MET A 313 -1.29 -17.71 -11.61
N ALA A 314 -1.69 -17.19 -12.78
CA ALA A 314 -0.79 -16.40 -13.61
C ALA A 314 -0.69 -14.97 -13.07
N LEU A 315 0.52 -14.49 -12.85
CA LEU A 315 0.78 -13.12 -12.44
C LEU A 315 1.29 -12.30 -13.62
N THR A 316 0.91 -11.03 -13.65
CA THR A 316 1.52 -10.05 -14.56
C THR A 316 2.98 -9.86 -14.19
N GLU A 317 3.80 -9.62 -15.21
CA GLU A 317 5.23 -9.31 -15.04
C GLU A 317 5.38 -8.04 -14.22
N GLU A 318 4.72 -6.96 -14.66
CA GLU A 318 4.67 -5.70 -13.95
C GLU A 318 3.87 -5.81 -12.65
N ILE A 319 4.49 -5.32 -11.58
CA ILE A 319 3.94 -5.35 -10.21
C ILE A 319 2.74 -4.44 -10.10
N VAL A 320 2.80 -3.27 -10.75
CA VAL A 320 1.71 -2.30 -10.78
C VAL A 320 0.43 -2.88 -11.39
N ASP A 321 0.53 -3.90 -12.25
CA ASP A 321 -0.63 -4.57 -12.85
C ASP A 321 -1.25 -5.67 -11.96
N ARG A 322 -0.64 -5.90 -10.80
CA ARG A 322 -1.21 -6.72 -9.72
C ARG A 322 -2.10 -5.90 -8.79
N LEU A 323 -2.07 -4.57 -8.91
CA LEU A 323 -2.92 -3.63 -8.18
C LEU A 323 -4.25 -3.46 -8.91
N SER A 324 -5.34 -3.43 -8.17
CA SER A 324 -6.69 -3.15 -8.69
C SER A 324 -7.43 -2.23 -7.74
N TYR A 325 -8.35 -1.43 -8.29
CA TYR A 325 -9.05 -0.39 -7.55
C TYR A 325 -10.54 -0.45 -7.83
N ILE A 326 -11.33 -0.21 -6.80
CA ILE A 326 -12.77 0.02 -6.89
C ILE A 326 -13.03 1.35 -6.20
N PHE A 327 -13.49 2.34 -6.94
CA PHE A 327 -13.82 3.66 -6.41
C PHE A 327 -15.31 3.77 -6.16
N LEU A 328 -15.68 4.08 -4.93
CA LEU A 328 -17.04 4.31 -4.50
C LEU A 328 -17.37 5.80 -4.69
N GLY A 329 -18.43 6.08 -5.46
CA GLY A 329 -18.95 7.44 -5.60
C GLY A 329 -19.65 7.93 -4.33
N PRO A 330 -19.95 9.23 -4.23
CA PRO A 330 -20.83 9.72 -3.17
C PRO A 330 -22.20 9.03 -3.27
N ASN A 331 -22.72 8.58 -2.14
CA ASN A 331 -24.09 8.11 -2.01
C ASN A 331 -25.10 9.26 -2.17
#